data_AF-A0A960U2Y7-F1
#
_entry.id   AF-A0A960U2Y7-F1
#
_cell.length_a   1.000
_cell.length_b   1.000
_cell.length_c   1.000
_cell.angle_alpha   90.00
_cell.angle_beta   90.00
_cell.angle_gamma   90.00
#
_symmetry.space_group_name_H-M   'P 1'
#
loop_
_entity.id
_entity.type
_entity.pdbx_description
1 polymer ?
#
loop_
_entity_poly.entity_id
_entity_poly.type
_entity_poly.pdbx_seq_one_letter_code
_entity_poly.pdbx_strand_id
1 'polypeptide(L)'
;DAALNGYLATVPTHPDPVFNLPVPDHVPGVPTPILNPRFTWKDKNAYDQKALELTKRFHKNFEQFEGETARAVAGQGPRLK
;
A
#
# COMPACT_ATOMS: atom_id res chain seq x y z
N ASP A 1 -4.75 18.85 -1.20
CA ASP A 1 -4.52 19.80 -0.09
C ASP A 1 -3.81 19.20 1.12
N ALA A 2 -4.33 18.15 1.77
CA ALA A 2 -3.71 17.55 2.97
C ALA A 2 -2.24 17.09 2.80
N ALA A 3 -1.84 16.66 1.61
CA ALA A 3 -0.45 16.34 1.31
C ALA A 3 0.44 17.59 1.20
N LEU A 4 -0.08 18.65 0.55
CA LEU A 4 0.68 19.87 0.25
C LEU A 4 0.78 20.81 1.45
N ASN A 5 -0.21 20.80 2.34
CA ASN A 5 -0.21 21.61 3.56
C ASN A 5 0.50 20.93 4.75
N GLY A 6 1.13 19.77 4.53
CA GLY A 6 1.90 19.05 5.54
C GLY A 6 1.08 18.22 6.53
N TYR A 7 -0.25 18.21 6.45
CA TYR A 7 -1.11 17.47 7.38
C TYR A 7 -0.80 15.95 7.39
N LEU A 8 -0.54 15.35 6.23
CA LEU A 8 -0.22 13.92 6.16
C LEU A 8 1.10 13.55 6.83
N ALA A 9 1.99 14.51 7.13
CA ALA A 9 3.24 14.25 7.82
C ALA A 9 3.07 14.11 9.34
N THR A 10 1.94 14.56 9.90
CA THR A 10 1.71 14.60 11.36
C THR A 10 0.61 13.65 11.83
N VAL A 11 -0.15 13.07 10.90
CA VAL A 11 -1.26 12.17 11.23
C VAL A 11 -0.75 10.76 11.57
N PRO A 12 -1.34 10.08 12.57
CA PRO A 12 -1.10 8.66 12.80
C PRO A 12 -1.38 7.82 11.55
N THR A 13 -0.56 6.79 11.36
CA THR A 13 -0.68 5.86 10.24
C THR A 13 -0.65 4.43 10.74
N HIS A 14 -1.27 3.53 9.98
CA HIS A 14 -1.15 2.09 10.14
C HIS A 14 -0.61 1.47 8.84
N PRO A 15 0.17 0.37 8.94
CA PRO A 15 0.68 -0.29 7.76
C PRO A 15 -0.44 -1.03 7.01
N ASP A 16 -0.48 -0.86 5.68
CA ASP A 16 -1.28 -1.73 4.82
C ASP A 16 -0.81 -3.19 4.96
N PRO A 17 -1.72 -4.16 5.13
CA PRO A 17 -1.34 -5.54 5.38
C PRO A 17 -0.60 -6.21 4.21
N VAL A 18 -0.79 -5.74 2.97
CA VAL A 18 -0.20 -6.34 1.76
C VAL A 18 1.03 -5.56 1.32
N PHE A 19 0.93 -4.25 1.14
CA PHE A 19 1.95 -3.38 0.58
C PHE A 19 2.83 -2.70 1.64
N ASN A 20 2.48 -2.82 2.93
CA ASN A 20 3.21 -2.20 4.04
C ASN A 20 3.33 -0.66 3.95
N LEU A 21 2.45 -0.03 3.17
CA LEU A 21 2.38 1.42 3.02
C LEU A 21 1.79 2.04 4.30
N PRO A 22 2.30 3.18 4.78
CA PRO A 22 1.71 3.91 5.91
C PRO A 22 0.42 4.59 5.43
N VAL A 23 -0.72 4.02 5.79
CA VAL A 23 -2.05 4.56 5.48
C VAL A 23 -2.47 5.50 6.62
N PRO A 24 -2.84 6.77 6.35
CA PRO A 24 -3.31 7.68 7.37
C PRO A 24 -4.65 7.22 7.96
N ASP A 25 -4.80 7.33 9.28
CA ASP A 25 -6.02 6.94 9.97
C ASP A 25 -7.21 7.87 9.65
N HIS A 26 -6.91 9.13 9.31
CA HIS A 26 -7.90 10.15 9.01
C HIS A 26 -7.33 11.23 8.07
N VAL A 27 -8.16 11.75 7.17
CA VAL A 27 -7.83 12.92 6.35
C VAL A 27 -9.04 13.85 6.31
N PRO A 28 -8.93 15.13 6.72
CA PRO A 28 -10.03 16.08 6.72
C PRO A 28 -10.70 16.19 5.35
N GLY A 29 -12.03 16.12 5.32
CA GLY A 29 -12.80 16.17 4.08
C GLY A 29 -12.76 14.89 3.24
N VAL A 30 -12.12 13.82 3.72
CA VAL A 30 -12.06 12.52 3.04
C VAL A 30 -12.76 11.46 3.89
N PRO A 31 -13.72 10.69 3.34
CA PRO A 31 -14.37 9.62 4.08
C PRO A 31 -13.39 8.54 4.53
N THR A 32 -13.33 8.23 5.83
CA THR A 32 -12.44 7.19 6.38
C THR A 32 -12.54 5.84 5.67
N PRO A 33 -13.73 5.33 5.27
CA PRO A 33 -13.82 4.03 4.62
C PRO A 33 -13.06 3.95 3.29
N ILE A 34 -12.85 5.06 2.59
CA ILE A 34 -12.14 5.03 1.29
C ILE A 34 -10.62 5.00 1.45
N LEU A 35 -10.10 5.31 2.64
CA LEU A 35 -8.67 5.24 2.95
C LEU A 35 -8.16 3.79 2.95
N ASN A 36 -9.04 2.83 3.24
CA ASN A 36 -8.77 1.42 3.08
C ASN A 36 -9.49 0.89 1.83
N PRO A 37 -8.79 0.59 0.73
CA PRO A 37 -9.42 0.18 -0.53
C PRO A 37 -10.19 -1.13 -0.39
N ARG A 38 -9.88 -1.99 0.59
CA ARG A 38 -10.69 -3.19 0.86
C ARG A 38 -12.13 -2.83 1.21
N PHE A 39 -12.38 -1.69 1.86
CA PHE A 39 -13.73 -1.27 2.22
C PHE A 39 -14.55 -0.75 1.04
N THR A 40 -13.91 -0.35 -0.07
CA THR A 40 -14.62 0.13 -1.27
C THR A 40 -15.13 -1.00 -2.17
N TRP A 41 -14.64 -2.23 -1.99
CA TRP A 41 -15.07 -3.39 -2.77
C TRP A 41 -16.32 -4.04 -2.17
N LYS A 42 -17.29 -4.43 -2.99
CA LYS A 42 -18.46 -5.19 -2.51
C LYS A 42 -18.05 -6.56 -1.97
N ASP A 43 -17.22 -7.27 -2.73
CA ASP A 43 -16.65 -8.56 -2.35
C ASP A 43 -15.21 -8.37 -1.85
N LYS A 44 -15.01 -8.66 -0.55
CA LYS A 44 -13.72 -8.52 0.10
C LYS A 44 -12.74 -9.63 -0.29
N ASN A 45 -13.24 -10.82 -0.59
CA ASN A 45 -12.41 -11.92 -1.06
C ASN A 45 -11.89 -11.63 -2.47
N ALA A 46 -12.72 -11.05 -3.34
CA ALA A 46 -12.28 -10.59 -4.66
C ALA A 46 -11.17 -9.53 -4.57
N TYR A 47 -11.26 -8.60 -3.60
CA TYR A 47 -10.18 -7.65 -3.32
C TYR A 47 -8.90 -8.38 -2.89
N ASP A 48 -9.00 -9.29 -1.91
CA ASP A 48 -7.84 -10.02 -1.37
C ASP A 48 -7.12 -10.83 -2.46
N GLN A 49 -7.87 -11.47 -3.38
CA GLN A 49 -7.30 -12.16 -4.55
C GLN A 49 -6.60 -11.21 -5.53
N LYS A 50 -7.18 -10.03 -5.78
CA LYS A 50 -6.57 -9.03 -6.67
C LYS A 50 -5.33 -8.37 -6.07
N ALA A 51 -5.33 -8.11 -4.77
CA ALA A 51 -4.16 -7.62 -4.05
C ALA A 51 -3.00 -8.64 -4.11
N LEU A 52 -3.29 -9.94 -3.99
CA LEU A 52 -2.30 -11.00 -4.14
C LEU A 52 -1.77 -11.10 -5.58
N GLU A 53 -2.64 -11.00 -6.58
CA GLU A 53 -2.23 -10.97 -7.99
C GLU A 53 -1.30 -9.79 -8.28
N LEU A 54 -1.65 -8.60 -7.78
CA LEU A 54 -0.84 -7.39 -7.94
C LEU A 54 0.53 -7.55 -7.26
N THR A 55 0.56 -8.14 -6.06
CA THR A 55 1.80 -8.44 -5.34
C THR A 55 2.73 -9.32 -6.16
N LYS A 56 2.21 -10.40 -6.76
CA LYS A 56 3.01 -11.28 -7.64
C LYS A 56 3.56 -10.53 -8.85
N ARG A 57 2.79 -9.60 -9.43
CA ARG A 57 3.25 -8.76 -10.54
C ARG A 57 4.37 -7.80 -10.11
N PHE A 58 4.29 -7.23 -8.91
CA PHE A 58 5.37 -6.41 -8.35
C PHE A 58 6.67 -7.21 -8.21
N HIS A 59 6.61 -8.40 -7.60
CA HIS A 59 7.78 -9.27 -7.45
C HIS A 59 8.38 -9.67 -8.80
N LYS A 60 7.54 -10.15 -9.73
CA LYS A 60 8.00 -10.51 -11.08
C LYS A 60 8.63 -9.34 -11.82
N ASN A 61 8.05 -8.15 -11.72
CA ASN A 61 8.65 -6.96 -12.31
C ASN A 61 9.96 -6.58 -11.61
N PHE A 62 10.08 -6.86 -10.31
CA PHE A 62 11.28 -6.52 -9.56
C PHE A 62 12.48 -7.42 -9.91
N GLU A 63 12.23 -8.66 -10.35
CA GLU A 63 13.26 -9.62 -10.80
C GLU A 63 14.17 -9.07 -11.92
N GLN A 64 13.71 -8.10 -12.71
CA GLN A 64 14.52 -7.50 -13.77
C GLN A 64 15.55 -6.48 -13.27
N PHE A 65 15.48 -6.07 -12.00
CA PHE A 65 16.41 -5.09 -11.42
C PHE A 65 17.52 -5.80 -10.67
N GLU A 66 18.75 -5.41 -10.98
CA GLU A 66 19.97 -5.91 -10.34
C GLU A 66 20.78 -4.78 -9.72
N GLY A 67 21.81 -5.14 -8.97
CA GLY A 67 22.75 -4.19 -8.36
C GLY A 67 22.43 -3.84 -6.91
N GLU A 68 23.26 -2.95 -6.36
CA GLU A 68 23.28 -2.63 -4.93
C GLU A 68 21.97 -1.98 -4.45
N THR A 69 21.40 -1.08 -5.26
CA THR A 69 20.09 -0.46 -4.97
C THR A 69 18.97 -1.50 -4.92
N ALA A 70 18.94 -2.45 -5.86
CA ALA A 70 17.95 -3.52 -5.87
C ALA A 70 18.06 -4.39 -4.61
N ARG A 71 19.28 -4.73 -4.19
CA ARG A 71 19.53 -5.47 -2.93
C ARG A 71 19.11 -4.68 -1.70
N ALA A 72 19.36 -3.37 -1.67
CA ALA A 72 19.01 -2.51 -0.55
C ALA A 72 17.49 -2.42 -0.31
N VAL A 73 16.68 -2.56 -1.37
CA VAL A 73 15.22 -2.39 -1.29
C VAL A 73 14.41 -3.67 -1.49
N ALA A 74 15.04 -4.81 -1.81
CA ALA A 74 14.35 -6.08 -2.08
C ALA A 74 13.39 -6.53 -0.95
N GLY A 75 13.69 -6.19 0.30
CA GLY A 75 12.84 -6.50 1.46
C GLY A 75 11.71 -5.49 1.73
N GLN A 76 11.64 -4.39 0.98
CA GLN A 76 10.66 -3.32 1.18
C GLN A 76 9.41 -3.47 0.29
N GLY A 77 9.34 -4.56 -0.49
CA GLY A 77 8.23 -4.85 -1.39
C GLY A 77 6.97 -5.40 -0.69
N PRO A 78 5.90 -5.63 -1.46
CA PRO A 78 4.65 -6.15 -0.90
C PRO A 78 4.79 -7.59 -0.40
N ARG A 79 4.08 -7.95 0.66
CA ARG A 79 4.12 -9.28 1.29
C ARG A 79 3.39 -10.32 0.45
N LEU A 80 4.12 -11.36 0.03
CA LEU A 80 3.53 -12.62 -0.42
C LEU A 80 2.99 -13.34 0.81
N LYS A 81 1.66 -13.38 0.96
CA LYS A 81 0.99 -14.22 1.97
C LYS A 81 1.02 -15.69 1.57
#